data_AF-D6PBS3-F1
#
_entry.id   AF-D6PBS3-F1
#
_cell.length_a   1.000
_cell.length_b   1.000
_cell.length_c   1.000
_cell.angle_alpha   90.00
_cell.angle_beta   90.00
_cell.angle_gamma   90.00
#
_symmetry.space_group_name_H-M   'P 1'
#
loop_
_entity.id
_entity.type
_entity.pdbx_description
1 polymer ?
#
loop_
_entity_poly.entity_id
_entity_poly.type
_entity_poly.pdbx_seq_one_letter_code
_entity_poly.pdbx_strand_id
1 'polypeptide(L)'
;MSFNRKGMLGCTDISDENTVNEWTRDLQRGSGNDNDEIAVSPPIWMDIDGEGTAEIVVAFGRRVWAFDGDSGASADINNEWATPLNMPHRTWTAPALADVDGDGNIDLLIGDTLVSNRGPDFALPAITEDFPLIQHKQTQGLWSRSLHNFPI
;
A
#
# COMPACT_ATOMS: atom_id res chain seq x y z
N MET A 1 8.39 -29.94 -7.02
CA MET A 1 8.45 -29.25 -5.71
C MET A 1 7.25 -28.33 -5.64
N SER A 2 6.41 -28.43 -4.62
CA SER A 2 5.26 -27.53 -4.44
C SER A 2 5.73 -26.35 -3.60
N PHE A 3 5.85 -25.16 -4.21
CA PHE A 3 6.26 -23.94 -3.51
C PHE A 3 5.02 -23.19 -2.99
N ASN A 4 4.36 -23.76 -1.98
CA ASN A 4 3.23 -23.09 -1.30
C ASN A 4 3.76 -22.13 -0.23
N ARG A 5 4.47 -21.07 -0.65
CA ARG A 5 4.84 -19.97 0.25
C ARG A 5 3.70 -18.97 0.32
N LYS A 6 3.27 -18.64 1.53
CA LYS A 6 2.28 -17.62 1.83
C LYS A 6 2.82 -16.70 2.91
N GLY A 7 2.51 -15.42 2.81
CA GLY A 7 2.71 -14.50 3.92
C GLY A 7 1.61 -14.72 4.96
N MET A 8 1.85 -14.29 6.19
CA MET A 8 0.87 -14.31 7.26
C MET A 8 0.98 -13.03 8.05
N LEU A 9 -0.16 -12.48 8.43
CA LEU A 9 -0.28 -11.42 9.42
C LEU A 9 -1.37 -11.80 10.41
N GLY A 10 -1.38 -11.16 11.57
CA GLY A 10 -2.42 -11.37 12.55
C GLY A 10 -2.39 -10.30 13.62
N CYS A 11 -3.46 -10.25 14.39
CA CYS A 11 -3.57 -9.46 15.61
C CYS A 11 -3.63 -10.40 16.81
N THR A 12 -2.90 -10.04 17.86
CA THR A 12 -2.92 -10.74 19.13
C THR A 12 -3.10 -9.71 20.23
N ASP A 13 -4.16 -9.86 21.00
CA ASP A 13 -4.35 -9.09 22.22
C ASP A 13 -3.37 -9.58 23.29
N ILE A 14 -2.65 -8.62 23.86
CA ILE A 14 -1.63 -8.80 24.89
C ILE A 14 -1.96 -8.00 26.17
N SER A 15 -3.21 -7.54 26.29
CA SER A 15 -3.67 -6.73 27.42
C SER A 15 -3.69 -7.51 28.75
N ASP A 16 -3.89 -8.83 28.68
CA ASP A 16 -3.97 -9.74 29.83
C ASP A 16 -2.79 -10.74 29.87
N GLU A 17 -2.65 -11.45 31.00
CA GLU A 17 -1.62 -12.49 31.19
C GLU A 17 -1.74 -13.65 30.18
N ASN A 18 -2.96 -13.90 29.68
CA ASN A 18 -3.21 -14.88 28.62
C ASN A 18 -3.47 -14.16 27.31
N THR A 19 -2.51 -14.21 26.40
CA THR A 19 -2.64 -13.59 25.07
C THR A 19 -3.71 -14.29 24.24
N VAL A 20 -4.54 -13.52 23.53
CA VAL A 20 -5.60 -14.02 22.65
C VAL A 20 -5.26 -13.70 21.20
N ASN A 21 -5.30 -14.68 20.30
CA ASN A 21 -5.23 -14.40 18.86
C ASN A 21 -6.62 -13.97 18.40
N GLU A 22 -6.78 -12.67 18.14
CA GLU A 22 -8.02 -12.09 17.64
C GLU A 22 -8.30 -12.59 16.23
N TRP A 23 -7.31 -12.45 15.35
CA TRP A 23 -7.41 -12.91 13.99
C TRP A 23 -6.05 -13.17 13.36
N THR A 24 -6.05 -14.00 12.32
CA THR A 24 -4.90 -14.28 11.46
C THR A 24 -5.37 -14.31 10.01
N ARG A 25 -4.53 -13.82 9.09
CA ARG A 25 -4.80 -13.80 7.65
C ARG A 25 -3.60 -14.30 6.85
N ASP A 26 -3.91 -15.13 5.86
CA ASP A 26 -2.95 -15.58 4.87
C ASP A 26 -2.89 -14.59 3.71
N LEU A 27 -1.68 -14.11 3.40
CA LEU A 27 -1.40 -13.31 2.22
C LEU A 27 -1.27 -14.23 1.01
N GLN A 28 -2.32 -14.27 0.19
CA GLN A 28 -2.39 -15.17 -0.95
C GLN A 28 -1.40 -14.77 -2.05
N ARG A 29 -0.78 -15.79 -2.67
CA ARG A 29 0.18 -15.60 -3.75
C ARG A 29 -0.45 -15.02 -5.01
N GLY A 30 0.37 -14.38 -5.84
CA GLY A 30 0.01 -13.91 -7.17
C GLY A 30 0.09 -14.98 -8.24
N SER A 31 -0.30 -14.62 -9.46
CA SER A 31 -0.04 -15.39 -10.69
C SER A 31 1.37 -15.17 -11.24
N GLY A 32 2.25 -14.56 -10.45
CA GLY A 32 3.62 -14.21 -10.82
C GLY A 32 4.62 -15.37 -10.76
N ASN A 33 5.90 -15.00 -10.76
CA ASN A 33 7.00 -15.96 -10.64
C ASN A 33 7.13 -16.45 -9.20
N ASP A 34 7.63 -17.67 -9.00
CA ASP A 34 7.86 -18.26 -7.67
C ASP A 34 8.73 -17.39 -6.74
N ASN A 35 9.55 -16.51 -7.33
CA ASN A 35 10.40 -15.61 -6.57
C ASN A 35 9.73 -14.29 -6.20
N ASP A 36 8.47 -14.04 -6.55
CA ASP A 36 7.79 -12.80 -6.17
C ASP A 36 7.40 -12.86 -4.67
N GLU A 37 6.94 -14.02 -4.19
CA GLU A 37 6.43 -14.25 -2.84
C GLU A 37 7.45 -14.89 -1.86
N ILE A 38 8.64 -14.30 -1.75
CA ILE A 38 9.71 -14.83 -0.86
C ILE A 38 9.84 -14.10 0.48
N ALA A 39 9.25 -12.92 0.61
CA ALA A 39 9.32 -12.09 1.81
C ALA A 39 8.06 -11.25 1.97
N VAL A 40 7.68 -11.05 3.23
CA VAL A 40 6.67 -10.08 3.65
C VAL A 40 7.40 -8.80 4.04
N SER A 41 6.89 -7.65 3.60
CA SER A 41 7.42 -6.35 4.03
C SER A 41 7.09 -6.05 5.50
N PRO A 42 7.84 -5.17 6.18
CA PRO A 42 7.38 -4.62 7.45
C PRO A 42 5.98 -4.01 7.33
N PRO A 43 5.02 -4.38 8.19
CA PRO A 43 3.69 -3.79 8.17
C PRO A 43 3.73 -2.37 8.73
N ILE A 44 2.70 -1.59 8.39
CA ILE A 44 2.39 -0.30 9.01
C ILE A 44 0.94 -0.33 9.50
N TRP A 45 0.59 0.58 10.41
CA TRP A 45 -0.77 0.77 10.88
C TRP A 45 -1.22 2.19 10.58
N MET A 46 -2.47 2.36 10.15
CA MET A 46 -3.11 3.66 9.93
C MET A 46 -4.63 3.53 9.96
N ASP A 47 -5.32 4.59 10.35
CA ASP A 47 -6.78 4.69 10.28
C ASP A 47 -7.18 5.09 8.84
N ILE A 48 -7.78 4.17 8.11
CA ILE A 48 -8.17 4.31 6.69
C ILE A 48 -9.64 4.73 6.56
N ASP A 49 -10.51 4.20 7.40
CA ASP A 49 -11.96 4.39 7.32
C ASP A 49 -12.52 5.34 8.39
N GLY A 50 -11.75 5.68 9.42
CA GLY A 50 -12.15 6.55 10.51
C GLY A 50 -12.92 5.85 11.62
N GLU A 51 -12.91 4.51 11.68
CA GLU A 51 -13.66 3.73 12.68
C GLU A 51 -12.88 3.45 13.98
N GLY A 52 -11.66 3.98 14.09
CA GLY A 52 -10.96 4.21 15.36
C GLY A 52 -9.96 3.13 15.78
N THR A 53 -10.18 1.87 15.38
CA THR A 53 -9.09 0.88 15.38
C THR A 53 -8.32 1.04 14.07
N ALA A 54 -6.99 1.09 14.14
CA ALA A 54 -6.19 1.29 12.94
C ALA A 54 -6.05 0.00 12.12
N GLU A 55 -6.21 0.12 10.81
CA GLU A 55 -5.97 -0.95 9.84
C GLU A 55 -4.49 -1.27 9.77
N ILE A 56 -4.20 -2.52 9.38
CA ILE A 56 -2.83 -2.97 9.12
C ILE A 56 -2.61 -3.05 7.61
N VAL A 57 -1.67 -2.26 7.10
CA VAL A 57 -1.23 -2.31 5.70
C VAL A 57 0.08 -3.08 5.60
N VAL A 58 0.12 -4.06 4.70
CA VAL A 58 1.30 -4.90 4.49
C VAL A 58 1.46 -5.26 3.02
N ALA A 59 2.69 -5.15 2.51
CA ALA A 59 3.02 -5.55 1.17
C ALA A 59 3.60 -6.97 1.12
N PHE A 60 3.14 -7.76 0.14
CA PHE A 60 3.59 -9.12 -0.09
C PHE A 60 3.52 -9.46 -1.58
N GLY A 61 4.60 -10.03 -2.12
CA GLY A 61 4.68 -10.35 -3.54
C GLY A 61 4.68 -9.10 -4.41
N ARG A 62 3.63 -8.95 -5.21
CA ARG A 62 3.35 -7.78 -6.04
C ARG A 62 2.04 -7.13 -5.65
N ARG A 63 1.73 -7.16 -4.35
CA ARG A 63 0.46 -6.68 -3.81
C ARG A 63 0.65 -5.92 -2.52
N VAL A 64 -0.26 -5.00 -2.28
CA VAL A 64 -0.44 -4.31 -1.01
C VAL A 64 -1.80 -4.74 -0.46
N TRP A 65 -1.78 -5.23 0.77
CA TRP A 65 -2.97 -5.67 1.49
C TRP A 65 -3.26 -4.67 2.60
N ALA A 66 -4.54 -4.47 2.90
CA ALA A 66 -4.98 -3.85 4.14
C ALA A 66 -6.00 -4.78 4.81
N PHE A 67 -6.02 -4.78 6.13
CA PHE A 67 -6.98 -5.53 6.93
C PHE A 67 -7.48 -4.64 8.05
N ASP A 68 -8.79 -4.64 8.26
CA ASP A 68 -9.44 -4.02 9.41
C ASP A 68 -8.77 -4.48 10.70
N GLY A 69 -8.50 -3.53 11.60
CA GLY A 69 -7.79 -3.80 12.84
C GLY A 69 -8.61 -4.68 13.79
N ASP A 70 -9.93 -4.57 13.76
CA ASP A 70 -10.83 -5.31 14.65
C ASP A 70 -11.15 -6.72 14.14
N SER A 71 -11.60 -6.84 12.90
CA SER A 71 -12.09 -8.09 12.30
C SER A 71 -11.01 -8.84 11.51
N GLY A 72 -9.97 -8.13 11.06
CA GLY A 72 -8.99 -8.62 10.12
C GLY A 72 -9.55 -8.82 8.70
N ALA A 73 -10.72 -8.26 8.34
CA ALA A 73 -11.30 -8.40 7.01
C ALA A 73 -11.07 -7.14 6.18
N SER A 74 -10.50 -7.29 4.98
CA SER A 74 -10.27 -6.15 4.07
C SER A 74 -11.57 -5.49 3.57
N ALA A 75 -12.66 -6.25 3.55
CA ALA A 75 -13.97 -5.78 3.11
C ALA A 75 -14.65 -4.87 4.14
N ASP A 76 -14.19 -4.87 5.39
CA ASP A 76 -14.76 -4.06 6.46
C ASP A 76 -14.18 -2.64 6.46
N ILE A 77 -13.07 -2.41 5.73
CA ILE A 77 -12.44 -1.08 5.57
C ILE A 77 -13.28 -0.19 4.63
N ASN A 78 -13.33 -0.56 3.34
CA ASN A 78 -14.14 0.07 2.28
C ASN A 78 -14.06 -0.75 0.97
N ASN A 79 -14.74 -0.28 -0.07
CA ASN A 79 -14.81 -0.97 -1.36
C ASN A 79 -13.46 -1.00 -2.09
N GLU A 80 -12.63 0.03 -1.89
CA GLU A 80 -11.34 0.24 -2.51
C GLU A 80 -10.30 -0.76 -1.97
N TRP A 81 -10.40 -1.11 -0.68
CA TRP A 81 -9.52 -2.06 -0.01
C TRP A 81 -10.09 -3.48 0.11
N ALA A 82 -11.34 -3.72 -0.31
CA ALA A 82 -11.96 -5.05 -0.30
C ALA A 82 -11.15 -6.13 -1.04
N THR A 83 -10.25 -5.72 -1.93
CA THR A 83 -9.23 -6.59 -2.54
C THR A 83 -7.85 -5.92 -2.50
N PRO A 84 -6.75 -6.71 -2.47
CA PRO A 84 -5.42 -6.13 -2.44
C PRO A 84 -5.08 -5.36 -3.72
N LEU A 85 -4.36 -4.26 -3.56
CA LEU A 85 -3.87 -3.44 -4.66
C LEU A 85 -2.76 -4.16 -5.41
N ASN A 86 -2.84 -4.20 -6.74
CA ASN A 86 -1.81 -4.84 -7.57
C ASN A 86 -0.67 -3.87 -7.86
N MET A 87 0.56 -4.29 -7.55
CA MET A 87 1.75 -3.51 -7.82
C MET A 87 2.46 -3.99 -9.10
N PRO A 88 3.02 -3.06 -9.87
CA PRO A 88 3.70 -3.39 -11.12
C PRO A 88 5.12 -3.96 -10.91
N HIS A 89 5.59 -4.01 -9.65
CA HIS A 89 6.90 -4.47 -9.20
C HIS A 89 6.77 -5.29 -7.90
N ARG A 90 7.89 -5.88 -7.43
CA ARG A 90 7.94 -6.61 -6.17
C ARG A 90 8.00 -5.65 -4.99
N THR A 91 7.27 -5.97 -3.92
CA THR A 91 7.07 -5.08 -2.77
C THR A 91 7.74 -5.60 -1.49
N TRP A 92 9.06 -5.74 -1.51
CA TRP A 92 9.85 -6.15 -0.34
C TRP A 92 10.35 -4.99 0.52
N THR A 93 9.77 -3.81 0.32
CA THR A 93 10.15 -2.57 1.01
C THR A 93 9.10 -2.24 2.05
N ALA A 94 9.54 -1.68 3.18
CA ALA A 94 8.62 -1.08 4.14
C ALA A 94 7.83 0.04 3.46
N PRO A 95 6.50 0.10 3.64
CA PRO A 95 5.71 1.25 3.25
C PRO A 95 6.10 2.54 3.99
N ALA A 96 5.90 3.69 3.35
CA ALA A 96 6.01 5.00 4.00
C ALA A 96 4.71 5.80 3.80
N LEU A 97 4.37 6.63 4.80
CA LEU A 97 3.16 7.44 4.83
C LEU A 97 3.51 8.92 4.89
N ALA A 98 2.86 9.71 4.05
CA ALA A 98 2.87 11.18 4.11
C ALA A 98 1.73 11.73 3.26
N ASP A 99 1.21 12.90 3.60
CA ASP A 99 0.46 13.72 2.65
C ASP A 99 1.47 14.37 1.70
N VAL A 100 1.68 13.78 0.51
CA VAL A 100 2.74 14.20 -0.43
C VAL A 100 2.24 15.30 -1.37
N ASP A 101 0.94 15.34 -1.65
CA ASP A 101 0.32 16.30 -2.56
C ASP A 101 -0.38 17.48 -1.86
N GLY A 102 -0.51 17.44 -0.53
CA GLY A 102 -1.06 18.51 0.29
C GLY A 102 -2.58 18.59 0.25
N ASP A 103 -3.27 17.52 -0.16
CA ASP A 103 -4.73 17.48 -0.24
C ASP A 103 -5.41 17.18 1.12
N GLY A 104 -4.60 16.93 2.15
CA GLY A 104 -5.04 16.63 3.51
C GLY A 104 -5.35 15.16 3.75
N ASN A 105 -5.16 14.28 2.76
CA ASN A 105 -5.23 12.83 2.89
C ASN A 105 -3.82 12.23 2.94
N ILE A 106 -3.67 11.10 3.62
CA ILE A 106 -2.38 10.40 3.68
C ILE A 106 -2.17 9.54 2.44
N ASP A 107 -1.02 9.70 1.79
CA ASP A 107 -0.56 8.84 0.71
C ASP A 107 0.35 7.71 1.21
N LEU A 108 0.40 6.64 0.42
CA LEU A 108 1.19 5.44 0.69
C LEU A 108 2.27 5.25 -0.39
N LEU A 109 3.54 5.35 0.00
CA LEU A 109 4.69 5.08 -0.87
C LEU A 109 5.19 3.64 -0.68
N ILE A 110 5.21 2.85 -1.74
CA ILE A 110 5.69 1.47 -1.79
C ILE A 110 6.82 1.35 -2.83
N GLY A 111 8.06 1.46 -2.36
CA GLY A 111 9.24 1.45 -3.23
C GLY A 111 9.23 2.66 -4.17
N ASP A 112 8.84 2.45 -5.43
CA ASP A 112 8.76 3.47 -6.48
C ASP A 112 7.32 3.79 -6.92
N THR A 113 6.31 3.29 -6.20
CA THR A 113 4.89 3.55 -6.51
C THR A 113 4.22 4.29 -5.37
N LEU A 114 3.58 5.40 -5.71
CA LEU A 114 2.74 6.18 -4.81
C LEU A 114 1.28 5.77 -5.03
N VAL A 115 0.60 5.38 -3.96
CA VAL A 115 -0.83 5.11 -3.90
C VAL A 115 -1.48 6.27 -3.15
N SER A 116 -2.38 6.98 -3.83
CA SER A 116 -3.06 8.17 -3.31
C SER A 116 -4.55 8.05 -3.60
N ASN A 117 -5.37 8.63 -2.71
CA ASN A 117 -6.82 8.66 -2.87
C ASN A 117 -7.26 9.62 -4.01
N ARG A 118 -6.36 10.50 -4.48
CA ARG A 118 -6.62 11.48 -5.55
C ARG A 118 -5.50 11.73 -6.55
N GLY A 119 -4.57 10.79 -6.73
CA GLY A 119 -3.61 10.82 -7.83
C GLY A 119 -2.49 11.88 -7.66
N PRO A 120 -1.25 11.59 -8.08
CA PRO A 120 -0.11 12.46 -7.79
C PRO A 120 -0.03 13.72 -8.68
N ASP A 121 0.10 14.90 -8.06
CA ASP A 121 0.24 16.23 -8.71
C ASP A 121 1.63 16.51 -9.33
N PHE A 122 2.30 15.50 -9.90
CA PHE A 122 3.42 15.78 -10.81
C PHE A 122 2.95 16.04 -12.25
N ALA A 123 1.66 16.28 -12.45
CA ALA A 123 1.16 16.87 -13.67
C ALA A 123 1.32 18.39 -13.55
N LEU A 124 2.11 19.00 -14.45
CA LEU A 124 2.03 20.45 -14.69
C LEU A 124 0.55 20.87 -14.71
N PRO A 125 0.15 22.00 -14.11
CA PRO A 125 -1.26 22.33 -13.89
C PRO A 125 -2.01 22.30 -15.21
N ALA A 126 -2.70 21.19 -15.45
CA ALA A 126 -3.55 21.00 -16.60
C ALA A 126 -4.92 21.51 -16.17
N ILE A 127 -5.23 22.70 -16.68
CA ILE A 127 -6.57 23.25 -16.88
C ILE A 127 -7.67 22.17 -16.84
N THR A 128 -8.54 22.31 -15.83
CA THR A 128 -9.95 21.87 -15.72
C THR A 128 -10.45 20.81 -16.70
N GLU A 129 -10.95 19.71 -16.14
CA GLU A 129 -12.32 19.13 -16.30
C GLU A 129 -12.26 17.61 -16.00
N ASP A 130 -12.98 17.20 -14.94
CA ASP A 130 -13.52 15.87 -14.61
C ASP A 130 -12.87 14.58 -15.15
N PHE A 131 -12.16 13.83 -14.28
CA PHE A 131 -12.09 12.35 -14.37
C PHE A 131 -11.87 11.70 -12.97
N PRO A 132 -12.60 10.60 -12.62
CA PRO A 132 -12.26 9.76 -11.49
C PRO A 132 -11.24 8.71 -11.93
N LEU A 133 -10.00 8.76 -11.43
CA LEU A 133 -8.96 7.82 -11.85
C LEU A 133 -8.00 7.47 -10.71
N ILE A 134 -8.10 6.24 -10.21
CA ILE A 134 -6.98 5.56 -9.54
C ILE A 134 -5.91 5.33 -10.61
N GLN A 135 -4.86 6.13 -10.60
CA GLN A 135 -3.71 6.01 -11.51
C GLN A 135 -2.50 5.46 -10.75
N HIS A 136 -2.21 4.18 -10.98
CA HIS A 136 -0.92 3.58 -10.61
C HIS A 136 0.15 4.13 -11.55
N LYS A 137 1.00 5.06 -11.08
CA LYS A 137 2.15 5.52 -11.85
C LYS A 137 3.45 4.97 -11.25
N GLN A 138 4.12 4.11 -12.01
CA GLN A 138 5.48 3.66 -11.74
C GLN A 138 6.44 4.85 -11.85
N THR A 139 7.27 5.09 -10.82
CA THR A 139 8.46 5.94 -10.98
C THR A 139 9.67 5.09 -11.38
N GLN A 140 9.63 4.53 -12.59
CA GLN A 140 10.82 3.94 -13.23
C GLN A 140 11.42 4.95 -14.23
N GLY A 141 12.43 5.70 -13.78
CA GLY A 141 13.61 6.11 -14.55
C GLY A 141 13.48 6.94 -15.85
N LEU A 142 14.25 8.04 -15.86
CA LEU A 142 15.05 8.60 -16.96
C LEU A 142 14.60 9.97 -17.56
N TRP A 143 15.33 10.99 -17.10
CA TRP A 143 15.93 12.11 -17.84
C TRP A 143 15.21 12.73 -19.05
N SER A 144 14.80 13.99 -18.90
CA SER A 144 15.10 14.98 -19.93
C SER A 144 15.78 16.19 -19.32
N ARG A 145 16.96 16.50 -19.86
CA ARG A 145 17.68 17.76 -19.68
C ARG A 145 16.76 18.91 -20.10
N SER A 146 16.61 19.92 -19.26
CA SER A 146 16.61 21.29 -19.75
C SER A 146 17.37 22.15 -18.76
N LEU A 147 18.60 22.48 -19.15
CA LEU A 147 19.38 23.53 -18.54
C LEU A 147 18.61 24.84 -18.77
N HIS A 148 18.18 25.51 -17.70
CA HIS A 148 18.06 26.95 -17.72
C HIS A 148 19.01 27.53 -16.69
N ASN A 149 20.00 28.27 -17.22
CA ASN A 149 20.91 29.11 -16.45
C ASN A 149 20.13 30.01 -15.50
N PHE A 150 20.52 30.00 -14.23
CA PHE A 150 20.33 31.16 -13.36
C PHE A 150 21.66 31.92 -13.30
N PRO A 151 21.72 33.20 -13.72
CA PRO A 151 22.75 34.08 -13.18
C PRO A 151 22.42 34.37 -11.71
N ILE A 152 23.50 34.62 -10.97
CA ILE A 152 23.61 34.88 -9.52
C ILE A 152 22.52 35.80 -9.00
#